data_AF-X1TVV7-F1
#
_entry.id   AF-X1TVV7-F1
#
_cell.length_a   1.000
_cell.length_b   1.000
_cell.length_c   1.000
_cell.angle_alpha   90.00
_cell.angle_beta   90.00
_cell.angle_gamma   90.00
#
_symmetry.space_group_name_H-M   'P 1'
#
loop_
_entity.id
_entity.type
_entity.pdbx_description
1 polymer ?
#
loop_
_entity_poly.entity_id
_entity_poly.type
_entity_poly.pdbx_seq_one_letter_code
_entity_poly.pdbx_strand_id
1 'polypeptide(L)' 'VEKGFIFMGIGESQIAPYVTKLEEKYPQLWIKTHPRIGLAVEVEVSITCFNVENGEEMAEKALKEIKEVIIKLNGEIKE' A
#
# COMPACT_ATOMS: atom_id res chain seq x y z
N VAL A 1 6.92 -10.47 8.21
CA VAL A 1 7.61 -9.58 7.25
C VAL A 1 6.80 -8.30 7.15
N GLU A 2 7.46 -7.14 7.13
CA GLU A 2 6.81 -5.84 6.94
C GLU A 2 7.52 -5.12 5.79
N LYS A 3 6.75 -4.60 4.83
CA LYS A 3 7.26 -3.78 3.72
C LYS A 3 6.34 -2.58 3.55
N GLY A 4 6.91 -1.42 3.23
CA GLY A 4 6.14 -0.20 3.03
C GLY A 4 6.83 0.77 2.09
N PHE A 5 6.09 1.79 1.68
CA PHE A 5 6.61 2.89 0.87
C PHE A 5 5.73 4.13 1.07
N ILE A 6 6.24 5.27 0.62
CA ILE A 6 5.51 6.54 0.65
C ILE A 6 5.11 6.88 -0.77
N PHE A 7 3.93 7.47 -0.95
CA PHE A 7 3.55 8.09 -2.21
C PHE A 7 2.97 9.47 -1.98
N MET A 8 2.88 10.24 -3.06
CA MET A 8 2.27 11.55 -3.05
C MET A 8 1.42 11.84 -4.29
N GLY A 9 0.76 13.00 -4.32
CA GLY A 9 -0.02 13.48 -5.46
C GLY A 9 -1.48 12.99 -5.51
N ILE A 10 -1.84 11.98 -4.72
CA ILE A 10 -3.22 11.54 -4.50
C ILE A 10 -3.50 11.29 -3.01
N GLY A 11 -4.75 11.48 -2.60
CA GLY A 11 -5.17 11.28 -1.21
C GLY A 11 -5.42 9.80 -0.85
N GLU A 12 -5.38 9.50 0.44
CA GLU A 12 -5.69 8.17 0.98
C GLU A 12 -7.08 7.66 0.53
N SER A 13 -8.08 8.55 0.49
CA SER A 13 -9.44 8.21 0.05
C SER A 13 -9.53 7.69 -1.38
N GLN A 14 -8.57 8.06 -2.24
CA GLN A 14 -8.53 7.60 -3.63
C GLN A 14 -8.01 6.17 -3.75
N ILE A 15 -7.14 5.73 -2.82
CA ILE A 15 -6.59 4.38 -2.83
C ILE A 15 -7.37 3.41 -1.94
N ALA A 16 -8.20 3.90 -1.01
CA ALA A 16 -8.94 3.08 -0.05
C ALA A 16 -9.73 1.91 -0.70
N PRO A 17 -10.47 2.09 -1.82
CA PRO A 17 -11.18 0.97 -2.46
C PRO A 17 -10.25 -0.12 -3.03
N TYR A 18 -9.01 0.25 -3.37
CA TYR A 18 -8.02 -0.68 -3.89
C TYR A 18 -7.28 -1.41 -2.77
N VAL A 19 -7.06 -0.73 -1.64
CA VAL A 19 -6.56 -1.35 -0.41
C VAL A 19 -7.55 -2.43 0.05
N THR A 20 -8.85 -2.13 0.11
CA THR A 20 -9.87 -3.13 0.48
C THR A 20 -9.84 -4.35 -0.45
N LYS A 21 -9.71 -4.16 -1.77
CA LYS A 21 -9.58 -5.27 -2.72
C LYS A 21 -8.31 -6.09 -2.52
N LEU A 22 -7.21 -5.45 -2.14
CA LEU A 22 -5.96 -6.13 -1.82
C LEU A 22 -6.08 -6.96 -0.54
N GLU A 23 -6.74 -6.44 0.49
CA GLU A 23 -7.02 -7.18 1.73
C GLU A 23 -7.93 -8.39 1.47
N GLU A 24 -8.95 -8.26 0.61
CA GLU A 24 -9.79 -9.39 0.19
C GLU A 24 -9.00 -10.44 -0.61
N LYS A 25 -8.08 -9.99 -1.48
CA LYS A 25 -7.24 -10.88 -2.31
C LYS A 25 -6.15 -11.58 -1.49
N TYR A 26 -5.61 -10.90 -0.49
CA TYR A 26 -4.54 -11.36 0.36
C TYR A 26 -4.97 -11.30 1.84
N PRO A 27 -5.90 -12.16 2.28
CA PRO A 27 -6.47 -12.10 3.63
C PRO A 27 -5.44 -12.37 4.75
N GLN A 28 -4.23 -12.84 4.39
CA GLN A 28 -3.11 -13.04 5.31
C GLN A 28 -2.25 -11.78 5.52
N LEU A 29 -2.46 -10.75 4.69
CA LEU A 29 -1.75 -9.49 4.77
C LEU A 29 -2.60 -8.47 5.53
N TRP A 30 -1.94 -7.74 6.40
CA TRP A 30 -2.49 -6.56 7.06
C TRP A 30 -1.96 -5.32 6.33
N ILE A 31 -2.84 -4.50 5.78
CA ILE A 31 -2.46 -3.28 5.06
C ILE A 31 -2.87 -2.06 5.89
N LYS A 32 -1.96 -1.10 6.07
CA LYS A 32 -2.23 0.18 6.73
C LYS A 32 -1.88 1.32 5.80
N THR A 33 -2.73 2.34 5.81
CA THR A 33 -2.49 3.63 5.17
C THR A 33 -2.46 4.72 6.22
N HIS A 34 -1.49 5.62 6.13
CA HIS A 34 -1.36 6.73 7.06
C HIS A 34 -1.04 8.03 6.31
N PRO A 35 -1.90 9.06 6.37
CA PRO A 35 -1.60 10.36 5.80
C PRO A 35 -0.51 11.04 6.65
N ARG A 36 0.54 11.54 6.01
CA ARG A 36 1.61 12.27 6.69
C ARG A 36 1.23 13.74 6.79
N ILE A 37 1.00 14.21 8.02
CA ILE A 37 0.55 15.57 8.32
C ILE A 37 1.68 16.58 8.02
N GLY A 38 1.36 17.66 7.29
CA GLY A 38 2.28 18.80 7.05
C GLY A 38 2.68 19.00 5.58
N LEU A 39 2.49 18.00 4.73
CA LEU A 39 2.65 18.09 3.27
C LEU A 39 1.34 17.60 2.65
N ALA A 40 0.70 18.43 1.83
CA ALA A 40 -0.73 18.32 1.50
C ALA A 40 -1.18 17.01 0.83
N VAL A 41 -0.27 16.11 0.47
CA VAL A 41 -0.63 14.89 -0.25
C VAL A 41 0.40 13.76 -0.05
N GLU A 42 0.98 13.55 1.13
CA GLU A 42 1.83 12.37 1.37
C GLU A 42 1.09 11.29 2.14
N VAL A 43 1.19 10.04 1.68
CA VAL A 43 0.57 8.88 2.32
C VAL A 43 1.59 7.76 2.39
N GLU A 44 1.69 7.14 3.56
CA GLU A 44 2.49 5.95 3.80
C GLU A 44 1.60 4.70 3.69
N VAL A 45 2.10 3.68 2.99
CA VAL A 45 1.49 2.36 2.90
C VAL A 45 2.42 1.35 3.57
N SER A 46 1.88 0.58 4.50
CA SER A 46 2.60 -0.52 5.16
C SER A 46 1.83 -1.82 5.01
N ILE A 47 2.50 -2.87 4.57
CA ILE A 47 1.97 -4.22 4.38
C ILE A 47 2.73 -5.17 5.31
N THR A 48 2.00 -5.78 6.23
CA THR A 48 2.54 -6.71 7.23
C THR A 48 1.95 -8.10 7.01
N CYS A 49 2.81 -9.12 6.90
CA CYS A 49 2.40 -10.53 6.88
C CYS A 49 2.80 -11.21 8.19
N PHE A 50 1.83 -11.85 8.86
CA PHE A 50 2.05 -12.58 10.11
C PHE A 50 2.23 -14.08 9.84
N ASN A 51 3.43 -14.61 10.09
CA ASN A 51 3.71 -16.05 10.24
C ASN A 51 3.23 -16.96 9.09
N VAL A 52 3.43 -16.55 7.83
CA VAL A 52 3.19 -17.41 6.64
C VAL A 52 4.50 -17.67 5.93
N GLU A 53 4.74 -18.93 5.53
CA GLU A 53 5.96 -19.37 4.85
C GLU A 53 6.26 -18.57 3.57
N ASN A 54 5.22 -18.22 2.80
CA ASN A 54 5.31 -17.40 1.58
C ASN A 54 5.00 -15.91 1.82
N GLY A 55 5.09 -15.43 3.07
CA GLY A 55 4.66 -14.09 3.45
C GLY A 55 5.40 -12.94 2.74
N GLU A 56 6.68 -13.15 2.43
CA GLU A 56 7.49 -12.15 1.72
C GLU A 56 7.05 -11.96 0.27
N GLU A 57 6.88 -13.06 -0.46
CA GLU A 57 6.45 -13.02 -1.87
C GLU A 57 5.03 -12.42 -2.00
N MET A 58 4.12 -12.75 -1.07
CA MET A 58 2.79 -12.14 -1.04
C MET A 58 2.85 -10.64 -0.77
N ALA A 59 3.66 -10.21 0.21
CA ALA A 59 3.83 -8.80 0.50
C ALA A 59 4.41 -8.03 -0.70
N GLU A 60 5.39 -8.61 -1.41
CA GLU A 60 5.95 -7.99 -2.62
C GLU A 60 4.94 -7.87 -3.76
N LYS A 61 4.14 -8.92 -3.99
CA LYS A 61 3.06 -8.90 -4.99
C LYS A 61 2.03 -7.83 -4.67
N ALA A 62 1.57 -7.78 -3.42
CA ALA A 62 0.62 -6.75 -2.97
C ALA A 62 1.19 -5.34 -3.10
N LEU A 63 2.47 -5.15 -2.74
CA LEU A 63 3.18 -3.88 -2.84
C LEU A 63 3.32 -3.42 -4.30
N LYS A 64 3.64 -4.34 -5.22
CA LYS A 64 3.68 -4.05 -6.65
C LYS A 64 2.30 -3.65 -7.19
N GLU A 65 1.25 -4.38 -6.82
CA GLU A 65 -0.11 -4.09 -7.29
C GLU A 65 -0.59 -2.70 -6.84
N ILE A 66 -0.37 -2.32 -5.57
CA ILE A 66 -0.78 -0.99 -5.10
C ILE A 66 0.06 0.12 -5.74
N LYS A 67 1.37 -0.11 -5.99
CA LYS A 67 2.21 0.84 -6.73
C LYS A 67 1.69 1.10 -8.14
N GLU A 68 1.28 0.06 -8.85
CA GLU A 68 0.67 0.19 -10.18
C GLU A 68 -0.65 0.99 -10.15
N VAL A 69 -1.48 0.78 -9.12
CA VAL A 69 -2.70 1.56 -8.91
C VAL A 69 -2.38 3.03 -8.68
N ILE A 70 -1.41 3.34 -7.81
CA ILE A 70 -1.02 4.72 -7.49
C ILE A 70 -0.54 5.45 -8.75
N ILE A 71 0.30 4.81 -9.57
CA ILE A 71 0.77 5.39 -10.84
C ILE A 71 -0.42 5.65 -11.79
N LYS A 72 -1.38 4.71 -11.90
CA LYS A 72 -2.58 4.87 -12.73
C LYS A 72 -3.49 6.02 -12.27
N LEU A 73 -3.46 6.34 -10.99
CA LEU A 73 -4.19 7.46 -10.40
C LEU A 73 -3.42 8.79 -10.47
N ASN A 74 -2.29 8.83 -11.18
CA ASN A 74 -1.36 9.96 -11.26
C ASN A 74 -0.69 10.33 -9.92
N GLY A 75 -0.53 9.35 -9.02
CA GLY A 75 0.32 9.50 -7.85
C GLY A 75 1.79 9.23 -8.14
N GLU A 76 2.66 9.71 -7.27
CA GLU A 76 4.13 9.61 -7.37
C GLU A 76 4.67 8.78 -6.21
N ILE A 77 5.54 7.81 -6.48
CA ILE A 77 6.16 6.96 -5.43
C ILE A 77 7.45 7.63 -4.94
N LYS A 78 7.61 7.74 -3.62
CA LYS A 78 8.86 8.12 -2.96
C LYS A 78 9.54 6.86 -2.42
N GLU A 79 10.71 6.54 -2.96
CA GLU A 79 11.62 5.49 -2.47
C GLU A 79 12.47 5.95 -1.29
#